data_AF-A0A0R2L784-F1
#
_entry.id   AF-A0A0R2L784-F1
#
_cell.length_a   1.000
_cell.length_b   1.000
_cell.length_c   1.000
_cell.angle_alpha   90.00
_cell.angle_beta   90.00
_cell.angle_gamma   90.00
#
_symmetry.space_group_name_H-M   'P 1'
#
loop_
_entity.id
_entity.type
_entity.pdbx_description
1 polymer ?
#
loop_
_entity_poly.entity_id
_entity_poly.type
_entity_poly.pdbx_seq_one_letter_code
_entity_poly.pdbx_strand_id
1 'polypeptide(L)'
;MIKDVRPDDDRDFTRHAYCLDTATREWSDLTSELKGQVADATISADGRRVLIVGNDGSHGLHTVANVYLANRETGELVNQTASLDADPVPEFAADFTQNPSGKLAQWLDGQHFVFTAAFHGHSQLYVGDGGLVRLLDDRPREIVDFTVLDDDAVVLAVSAQDRPSLLVRHTLSDGNERILVNPNAAYEDTHEYAHPQRFTFEATDGQELEGWYLPAQTTAKQTPVLLYVHGGPHANYGDTFFYEFQVHASRGYGVVFFNPRGSTSYGQAYQDAVIGHYGEHDYRDVMSGLDVALAKFPELDADRQYIAGGSYGGFMTTWAVGHTKRFAAAVAQRSVTNWISLFGTSDIGFYFNPDELAGDLFDEGGVSEYWQRSPLAYAQNVTTPIRLLHGEWDMRCPISQSEEFFTAVKRHGVDADMIRYPQSFHGVSRNGLPSLRVQRIDDMTAWFDAHPSVKE
;
A
#
# COMPACT_ATOMS: atom_id res chain seq x y z
N MET A 1 -23.26 -12.61 -6.53
CA MET A 1 -23.13 -11.15 -6.72
C MET A 1 -22.77 -10.52 -5.40
N ILE A 2 -21.87 -9.54 -5.37
CA ILE A 2 -21.53 -8.81 -4.15
C ILE A 2 -22.31 -7.49 -4.17
N LYS A 3 -23.00 -7.16 -3.08
CA LYS A 3 -23.78 -5.91 -2.98
C LYS A 3 -23.54 -5.23 -1.65
N ASP A 4 -23.62 -3.90 -1.69
CA ASP A 4 -23.78 -3.06 -0.52
C ASP A 4 -25.12 -3.39 0.16
N VAL A 5 -25.09 -3.60 1.47
CA VAL A 5 -26.26 -3.94 2.29
C VAL A 5 -27.11 -2.70 2.56
N ARG A 6 -26.48 -1.53 2.71
CA ARG A 6 -27.12 -0.26 3.03
C ARG A 6 -26.56 0.86 2.15
N PRO A 7 -26.86 0.85 0.84
CA PRO A 7 -26.30 1.81 -0.12
C PRO A 7 -26.73 3.28 0.11
N ASP A 8 -27.69 3.52 0.99
CA ASP A 8 -28.14 4.86 1.38
C ASP A 8 -27.53 5.32 2.72
N ASP A 9 -26.72 4.49 3.38
CA ASP A 9 -26.02 4.79 4.63
C ASP A 9 -24.53 4.96 4.35
N ASP A 10 -24.09 6.20 4.16
CA ASP A 10 -22.69 6.55 3.82
C ASP A 10 -21.67 6.19 4.92
N ARG A 11 -22.12 5.60 6.04
CA ARG A 11 -21.26 5.11 7.15
C ARG A 11 -21.26 3.60 7.27
N ASP A 12 -22.08 2.88 6.52
CA ASP A 12 -22.05 1.43 6.47
C ASP A 12 -21.40 0.95 5.19
N PHE A 13 -20.22 0.35 5.33
CA PHE A 13 -19.47 -0.21 4.21
C PHE A 13 -19.71 -1.72 4.05
N THR A 14 -20.66 -2.31 4.79
CA THR A 14 -20.94 -3.74 4.78
C THR A 14 -21.33 -4.19 3.36
N ARG A 15 -20.62 -5.21 2.86
CA ARG A 15 -20.90 -5.81 1.56
C ARG A 15 -21.08 -7.30 1.70
N HIS A 16 -22.22 -7.81 1.23
CA HIS A 16 -22.57 -9.22 1.33
C HIS A 16 -22.49 -9.94 -0.01
N ALA A 17 -22.25 -11.25 0.05
CA ALA A 17 -22.36 -12.15 -1.09
C ALA A 17 -23.79 -12.70 -1.20
N TYR A 18 -24.45 -12.42 -2.32
CA TYR A 18 -25.79 -12.93 -2.63
C TYR A 18 -25.78 -13.94 -3.78
N CYS A 19 -26.58 -14.98 -3.67
CA CYS A 19 -26.92 -15.88 -4.77
C CYS A 19 -28.29 -15.52 -5.35
N LEU A 20 -28.40 -15.48 -6.69
CA LEU A 20 -29.68 -15.34 -7.40
C LEU A 20 -30.04 -16.69 -8.01
N ASP A 21 -31.18 -17.24 -7.62
CA ASP A 21 -31.79 -18.32 -8.37
C ASP A 21 -32.38 -17.76 -9.67
N THR A 22 -31.89 -18.22 -10.82
CA THR A 22 -32.30 -17.68 -12.11
C THR A 22 -33.67 -18.17 -12.57
N ALA A 23 -34.16 -19.28 -12.03
CA ALA A 23 -35.47 -19.85 -12.32
C ALA A 23 -36.55 -19.18 -11.47
N THR A 24 -36.35 -19.05 -10.16
CA THR A 24 -37.33 -18.45 -9.24
C THR A 24 -37.19 -16.93 -9.13
N ARG A 25 -36.02 -16.38 -9.50
CA ARG A 25 -35.64 -14.96 -9.32
C ARG A 25 -35.49 -14.56 -7.85
N GLU A 26 -35.36 -15.52 -6.95
CA GLU A 26 -35.17 -15.27 -5.52
C GLU A 26 -33.69 -15.05 -5.19
N TRP A 27 -33.45 -14.15 -4.23
CA TRP A 27 -32.12 -13.84 -3.71
C TRP A 27 -31.92 -14.51 -2.35
N SER A 28 -30.76 -15.13 -2.15
CA SER A 28 -30.31 -15.61 -0.84
C SER A 28 -29.03 -14.88 -0.44
N ASP A 29 -29.00 -14.35 0.78
CA ASP A 29 -27.80 -13.79 1.39
C ASP A 29 -26.95 -14.94 1.95
N LEU A 30 -25.68 -15.02 1.56
CA LEU A 30 -24.75 -16.06 2.00
C LEU A 30 -23.86 -15.62 3.15
N THR A 31 -23.86 -14.32 3.49
CA THR A 31 -22.98 -13.72 4.48
C THR A 31 -23.75 -12.82 5.44
N SER A 32 -25.03 -13.10 5.67
CA SER A 32 -25.89 -12.26 6.53
C SER A 32 -25.41 -12.15 7.98
N GLU A 33 -24.52 -13.04 8.41
CA GLU A 33 -23.89 -13.01 9.74
C GLU A 33 -22.63 -12.13 9.81
N LEU A 34 -22.03 -11.78 8.67
CA LEU A 34 -20.87 -10.88 8.63
C LEU A 34 -21.34 -9.43 8.71
N LYS A 35 -20.51 -8.57 9.30
CA LYS A 35 -20.72 -7.10 9.29
C LYS A 35 -19.61 -6.38 8.53
N GLY A 36 -18.79 -7.15 7.82
CA GLY A 36 -17.63 -6.67 7.12
C GLY A 36 -17.84 -6.58 5.62
N GLN A 37 -16.73 -6.64 4.90
CA GLN A 37 -16.70 -6.45 3.47
C GLN A 37 -16.36 -7.75 2.75
N VAL A 38 -17.26 -8.21 1.89
CA VAL A 38 -16.92 -9.23 0.89
C VAL A 38 -16.22 -8.57 -0.30
N ALA A 39 -15.03 -9.05 -0.62
CA ALA A 39 -14.17 -8.58 -1.71
C ALA A 39 -14.31 -9.45 -2.98
N ASP A 40 -14.38 -10.78 -2.83
CA ASP A 40 -14.54 -11.72 -3.95
C ASP A 40 -15.48 -12.87 -3.57
N ALA A 41 -16.15 -13.45 -4.57
CA ALA A 41 -16.97 -14.63 -4.39
C ALA A 41 -17.04 -15.48 -5.67
N THR A 42 -16.87 -16.80 -5.53
CA THR A 42 -16.84 -17.75 -6.65
C THR A 42 -17.64 -19.02 -6.31
N ILE A 43 -18.66 -19.33 -7.13
CA ILE A 43 -19.51 -20.53 -6.97
C ILE A 43 -18.83 -21.78 -7.52
N SER A 44 -19.01 -22.93 -6.86
CA SER A 44 -18.51 -24.24 -7.32
C SER A 44 -19.25 -24.73 -8.56
N ALA A 45 -18.64 -25.63 -9.33
CA ALA A 45 -19.22 -26.14 -10.56
C ALA A 45 -20.55 -26.89 -10.37
N ASP A 46 -20.71 -27.59 -9.24
CA ASP A 46 -21.97 -28.25 -8.85
C ASP A 46 -23.03 -27.28 -8.29
N GLY A 47 -22.66 -26.00 -8.14
CA GLY A 47 -23.51 -24.95 -7.59
C GLY A 47 -23.78 -25.08 -6.10
N ARG A 48 -23.17 -26.00 -5.35
CA ARG A 48 -23.53 -26.21 -3.93
C ARG A 48 -22.78 -25.32 -2.96
N ARG A 49 -21.57 -24.92 -3.32
CA ARG A 49 -20.67 -24.17 -2.45
C ARG A 49 -20.25 -22.85 -3.08
N VAL A 50 -19.90 -21.89 -2.24
CA VAL A 50 -19.37 -20.60 -2.68
C VAL A 50 -18.13 -20.29 -1.85
N LEU A 51 -17.02 -20.03 -2.52
CA LEU A 51 -15.84 -19.42 -1.91
C LEU A 51 -16.09 -17.93 -1.79
N ILE A 52 -15.80 -17.37 -0.63
CA ILE A 52 -16.00 -15.96 -0.32
C ILE A 52 -14.70 -15.46 0.28
N VAL A 53 -14.16 -14.35 -0.22
CA VAL A 53 -13.03 -13.65 0.38
C VAL A 53 -13.54 -12.33 0.93
N GLY A 54 -13.33 -12.07 2.21
CA GLY A 54 -13.84 -10.88 2.89
C GLY A 54 -13.49 -10.86 4.38
N ASN A 55 -14.10 -9.96 5.15
CA ASN A 55 -13.89 -9.88 6.60
C ASN A 55 -15.22 -9.83 7.37
N ASP A 56 -15.14 -9.97 8.70
CA ASP A 56 -16.30 -9.93 9.58
C ASP A 56 -16.61 -8.55 10.17
N GLY A 57 -15.73 -7.56 9.92
CA GLY A 57 -15.86 -6.18 10.41
C GLY A 57 -15.51 -6.00 11.89
N SER A 58 -14.85 -6.98 12.53
CA SER A 58 -14.51 -6.94 13.95
C SER A 58 -13.58 -5.78 14.35
N HIS A 59 -12.80 -5.27 13.41
CA HIS A 59 -11.89 -4.12 13.56
C HIS A 59 -12.28 -2.95 12.63
N GLY A 60 -13.59 -2.84 12.32
CA GLY A 60 -14.09 -1.79 11.43
C GLY A 60 -13.56 -1.92 10.01
N LEU A 61 -13.21 -0.79 9.39
CA LEU A 61 -12.76 -0.72 7.99
C LEU A 61 -11.45 -1.46 7.72
N HIS A 62 -10.61 -1.65 8.73
CA HIS A 62 -9.27 -2.24 8.60
C HIS A 62 -9.20 -3.68 9.11
N THR A 63 -10.34 -4.39 9.06
CA THR A 63 -10.39 -5.80 9.45
C THR A 63 -9.70 -6.67 8.41
N VAL A 64 -8.68 -7.43 8.84
CA VAL A 64 -7.96 -8.42 8.01
C VAL A 64 -8.93 -9.45 7.46
N ALA A 65 -8.78 -9.75 6.16
CA ALA A 65 -9.67 -10.64 5.46
C ALA A 65 -9.40 -12.12 5.75
N ASN A 66 -10.35 -12.94 5.35
CA ASN A 66 -10.36 -14.39 5.47
C ASN A 66 -10.99 -15.00 4.22
N VAL A 67 -10.73 -16.28 4.00
CA VAL A 67 -11.43 -17.11 3.02
C VAL A 67 -12.49 -17.92 3.74
N TYR A 68 -13.73 -17.81 3.29
CA TYR A 68 -14.88 -18.54 3.82
C TYR A 68 -15.43 -19.50 2.76
N LEU A 69 -15.96 -20.62 3.23
CA LEU A 69 -16.70 -21.57 2.43
C LEU A 69 -18.16 -21.58 2.86
N ALA A 70 -19.05 -21.10 1.99
CA ALA A 70 -20.49 -21.14 2.20
C ALA A 70 -21.11 -22.39 1.56
N ASN A 71 -22.00 -23.06 2.28
CA ASN A 71 -22.85 -24.14 1.78
C ASN A 71 -24.26 -23.60 1.51
N ARG A 72 -24.68 -23.63 0.24
CA ARG A 72 -25.98 -23.09 -0.18
C ARG A 72 -27.18 -23.92 0.27
N GLU A 73 -27.00 -25.20 0.54
CA GLU A 73 -28.09 -26.10 0.96
C GLU A 73 -28.36 -25.98 2.46
N THR A 74 -27.30 -25.85 3.27
CA THR A 74 -27.41 -25.76 4.74
C THR A 74 -27.44 -24.33 5.28
N GLY A 75 -26.93 -23.36 4.50
CA GLY A 75 -26.70 -21.98 4.96
C GLY A 75 -25.47 -21.81 5.84
N GLU A 76 -24.64 -22.86 5.99
CA GLU A 76 -23.43 -22.81 6.81
C GLU A 76 -22.33 -21.98 6.13
N LEU A 77 -21.62 -21.16 6.91
CA LEU A 77 -20.46 -20.38 6.49
C LEU A 77 -19.27 -20.75 7.39
N VAL A 78 -18.18 -21.26 6.81
CA VAL A 78 -17.01 -21.73 7.57
C VAL A 78 -15.78 -20.93 7.16
N ASN A 79 -15.15 -20.25 8.12
CA ASN A 79 -13.86 -19.60 7.92
C ASN A 79 -12.75 -20.66 7.75
N GLN A 80 -12.11 -20.67 6.58
CA GLN A 80 -11.05 -21.60 6.19
C GLN A 80 -9.66 -21.14 6.63
N THR A 81 -9.50 -19.86 6.97
CA THR A 81 -8.21 -19.21 7.23
C THR A 81 -8.16 -18.53 8.60
N ALA A 82 -9.01 -18.93 9.54
CA ALA A 82 -9.09 -18.29 10.87
C ALA A 82 -7.77 -18.32 11.67
N SER A 83 -6.88 -19.26 11.36
CA SER A 83 -5.55 -19.40 11.98
C SER A 83 -4.40 -19.01 11.04
N LEU A 84 -4.70 -18.35 9.92
CA LEU A 84 -3.70 -17.94 8.94
C LEU A 84 -3.24 -16.53 9.28
N ASP A 85 -1.93 -16.34 9.40
CA ASP A 85 -1.33 -15.02 9.69
C ASP A 85 -1.24 -14.11 8.44
N ALA A 86 -1.52 -14.66 7.26
CA ALA A 86 -1.48 -13.98 5.97
C ALA A 86 -2.83 -13.34 5.61
N ASP A 87 -2.79 -12.19 4.94
CA ASP A 87 -3.96 -11.38 4.57
C ASP A 87 -4.41 -11.67 3.13
N PRO A 88 -5.61 -12.25 2.90
CA PRO A 88 -6.15 -12.50 1.56
C PRO A 88 -6.51 -11.26 0.74
N VAL A 89 -6.64 -10.08 1.36
CA VAL A 89 -6.99 -8.82 0.68
C VAL A 89 -5.96 -7.73 1.02
N PRO A 90 -4.68 -7.92 0.68
CA PRO A 90 -3.64 -6.95 0.99
C PRO A 90 -3.70 -5.75 0.04
N GLU A 91 -3.25 -4.59 0.52
CA GLU A 91 -3.03 -3.42 -0.34
C GLU A 91 -1.53 -3.27 -0.61
N PHE A 92 -1.04 -3.94 -1.65
CA PHE A 92 0.34 -3.73 -2.13
C PHE A 92 0.46 -2.34 -2.76
N ALA A 93 1.32 -1.50 -2.17
CA ALA A 93 1.78 -0.32 -2.85
C ALA A 93 2.56 -0.78 -4.10
N ALA A 94 2.14 -0.31 -5.28
CA ALA A 94 2.81 -0.54 -6.56
C ALA A 94 2.50 0.61 -7.54
N ASP A 95 3.34 0.80 -8.56
CA ASP A 95 3.11 1.78 -9.63
C ASP A 95 3.16 1.22 -11.06
N PHE A 96 3.39 -0.08 -11.21
CA PHE A 96 3.50 -0.74 -12.51
C PHE A 96 2.24 -1.53 -12.89
N THR A 97 1.60 -2.14 -11.90
CA THR A 97 0.37 -2.94 -12.05
C THR A 97 -0.79 -2.10 -12.57
N GLN A 98 -1.49 -2.60 -13.58
CA GLN A 98 -2.68 -1.97 -14.14
C GLN A 98 -3.77 -2.99 -14.43
N ASN A 99 -5.00 -2.64 -14.06
CA ASN A 99 -6.22 -3.40 -14.35
C ASN A 99 -6.15 -4.91 -14.03
N PRO A 100 -5.75 -5.33 -12.80
CA PRO A 100 -5.90 -6.72 -12.39
C PRO A 100 -7.39 -7.12 -12.40
N SER A 101 -7.68 -8.41 -12.59
CA SER A 101 -9.05 -8.93 -12.59
C SER A 101 -9.78 -8.77 -11.25
N GLY A 102 -9.01 -8.59 -10.17
CA GLY A 102 -9.50 -8.53 -8.79
C GLY A 102 -9.89 -9.91 -8.24
N LYS A 103 -9.49 -11.00 -8.89
CA LYS A 103 -9.75 -12.36 -8.38
C LYS A 103 -8.79 -12.73 -7.25
N LEU A 104 -9.37 -13.23 -6.16
CA LEU A 104 -8.64 -13.57 -4.94
C LEU A 104 -8.72 -15.08 -4.62
N ALA A 105 -9.80 -15.74 -5.04
CA ALA A 105 -9.97 -17.18 -4.88
C ALA A 105 -10.71 -17.82 -6.07
N GLN A 106 -10.27 -19.02 -6.47
CA GLN A 106 -10.89 -19.81 -7.54
C GLN A 106 -10.93 -21.29 -7.19
N TRP A 107 -11.98 -21.98 -7.65
CA TRP A 107 -12.06 -23.44 -7.58
C TRP A 107 -11.06 -24.06 -8.54
N LEU A 108 -10.26 -25.02 -8.06
CA LEU A 108 -9.46 -25.89 -8.91
C LEU A 108 -10.35 -26.95 -9.55
N ASP A 109 -11.13 -27.62 -8.70
CA ASP A 109 -12.02 -28.70 -9.08
C ASP A 109 -13.26 -28.70 -8.17
N GLY A 110 -13.99 -29.82 -8.15
CA GLY A 110 -15.18 -29.99 -7.31
C GLY A 110 -14.90 -30.18 -5.82
N GLN A 111 -13.67 -30.07 -5.33
CA GLN A 111 -13.29 -30.26 -3.92
C GLN A 111 -12.26 -29.23 -3.46
N HIS A 112 -11.31 -28.89 -4.31
CA HIS A 112 -10.17 -28.04 -4.00
C HIS A 112 -10.33 -26.62 -4.56
N PHE A 113 -9.73 -25.67 -3.89
CA PHE A 113 -9.67 -24.27 -4.31
C PHE A 113 -8.29 -23.67 -4.05
N VAL A 114 -7.95 -22.64 -4.82
CA VAL A 114 -6.73 -21.85 -4.64
C VAL A 114 -7.06 -20.41 -4.30
N PHE A 115 -6.20 -19.79 -3.51
CA PHE A 115 -6.27 -18.38 -3.17
C PHE A 115 -4.87 -17.82 -2.90
N THR A 116 -4.77 -16.50 -2.96
CA THR A 116 -3.56 -15.77 -2.60
C THR A 116 -3.74 -15.05 -1.27
N ALA A 117 -2.67 -14.89 -0.51
CA ALA A 117 -2.65 -14.03 0.67
C ALA A 117 -1.26 -13.37 0.81
N ALA A 118 -1.19 -12.14 1.30
CA ALA A 118 0.10 -11.51 1.58
C ALA A 118 0.60 -11.87 2.97
N PHE A 119 1.90 -12.09 3.05
CA PHE A 119 2.61 -12.31 4.29
C PHE A 119 3.92 -11.54 4.23
N HIS A 120 4.08 -10.55 5.12
CA HIS A 120 5.32 -9.78 5.26
C HIS A 120 5.85 -9.25 3.91
N GLY A 121 5.01 -8.50 3.18
CA GLY A 121 5.43 -7.85 1.95
C GLY A 121 5.56 -8.74 0.70
N HIS A 122 5.13 -10.00 0.71
CA HIS A 122 5.04 -10.81 -0.52
C HIS A 122 3.77 -11.66 -0.58
N SER A 123 3.40 -12.12 -1.77
CA SER A 123 2.25 -12.99 -1.97
C SER A 123 2.62 -14.45 -1.76
N GLN A 124 1.73 -15.17 -1.08
CA GLN A 124 1.75 -16.61 -0.95
C GLN A 124 0.57 -17.21 -1.74
N LEU A 125 0.78 -18.40 -2.33
CA LEU A 125 -0.28 -19.18 -2.99
C LEU A 125 -0.66 -20.37 -2.12
N TYR A 126 -1.95 -20.56 -1.90
CA TYR A 126 -2.49 -21.63 -1.07
C TYR A 126 -3.46 -22.52 -1.85
N VAL A 127 -3.59 -23.78 -1.42
CA VAL A 127 -4.72 -24.67 -1.77
C VAL A 127 -5.50 -25.03 -0.52
N GLY A 128 -6.82 -25.10 -0.62
CA GLY A 128 -7.69 -25.63 0.43
C GLY A 128 -8.71 -26.64 -0.11
N ASP A 129 -9.27 -27.46 0.78
CA ASP A 129 -10.25 -28.52 0.45
C ASP A 129 -11.55 -28.48 1.30
N GLY A 130 -11.70 -27.46 2.15
CA GLY A 130 -12.81 -27.34 3.10
C GLY A 130 -12.48 -27.82 4.51
N GLY A 131 -11.31 -28.44 4.73
CA GLY A 131 -10.82 -28.84 6.05
C GLY A 131 -9.36 -28.44 6.30
N LEU A 132 -8.48 -28.55 5.31
CA LEU A 132 -7.08 -28.18 5.39
C LEU A 132 -6.73 -27.09 4.37
N VAL A 133 -5.86 -26.17 4.77
CA VAL A 133 -5.19 -25.20 3.91
C VAL A 133 -3.70 -25.52 3.88
N ARG A 134 -3.10 -25.53 2.68
CA ARG A 134 -1.68 -25.83 2.45
C ARG A 134 -1.03 -24.76 1.57
N LEU A 135 0.13 -24.28 2.01
CA LEU A 135 1.00 -23.38 1.25
C LEU A 135 1.63 -24.11 0.05
N LEU A 136 1.58 -23.49 -1.13
CA LEU A 136 2.15 -23.98 -2.38
C LEU A 136 3.35 -23.16 -2.85
N ASP A 137 3.30 -21.84 -2.68
CA ASP A 137 4.32 -20.90 -3.14
C ASP A 137 4.53 -19.80 -2.11
N ASP A 138 5.79 -19.51 -1.80
CA ASP A 138 6.25 -18.52 -0.81
C ASP A 138 7.48 -17.75 -1.34
N ARG A 139 7.55 -17.57 -2.65
CA ARG A 139 8.66 -16.85 -3.27
C ARG A 139 8.51 -15.34 -3.00
N PRO A 140 9.63 -14.59 -2.91
CA PRO A 140 9.61 -13.15 -2.70
C PRO A 140 9.14 -12.43 -3.98
N ARG A 141 7.82 -12.34 -4.15
CA ARG A 141 7.14 -11.72 -5.29
C ARG A 141 5.70 -11.35 -4.94
N GLU A 142 5.11 -10.49 -5.73
CA GLU A 142 3.67 -10.27 -5.77
C GLU A 142 3.03 -11.19 -6.83
N ILE A 143 1.95 -11.87 -6.46
CA ILE A 143 1.01 -12.49 -7.39
C ILE A 143 -0.08 -11.44 -7.64
N VAL A 144 0.09 -10.70 -8.73
CA VAL A 144 -0.76 -9.57 -9.13
C VAL A 144 -2.16 -10.02 -9.53
N ASP A 145 -2.24 -11.19 -10.17
CA ASP A 145 -3.48 -11.79 -10.64
C ASP A 145 -3.25 -13.28 -10.92
N PHE A 146 -4.32 -14.07 -10.97
CA PHE A 146 -4.21 -15.47 -11.35
C PHE A 146 -5.49 -16.04 -11.95
N THR A 147 -5.34 -17.16 -12.67
CA THR A 147 -6.47 -17.99 -13.11
C THR A 147 -6.12 -19.46 -13.09
N VAL A 148 -7.10 -20.30 -12.76
CA VAL A 148 -6.99 -21.75 -12.83
C VAL A 148 -7.04 -22.20 -14.29
N LEU A 149 -6.09 -23.05 -14.68
CA LEU A 149 -6.04 -23.65 -16.01
C LEU A 149 -6.69 -25.05 -16.00
N ASP A 150 -6.31 -25.86 -15.02
CA ASP A 150 -6.75 -27.24 -14.80
C ASP A 150 -6.53 -27.63 -13.32
N ASP A 151 -6.87 -28.86 -12.97
CA ASP A 151 -6.82 -29.40 -11.60
C ASP A 151 -5.40 -29.41 -10.97
N ASP A 152 -4.32 -29.20 -11.76
CA ASP A 152 -2.93 -29.18 -11.27
C ASP A 152 -2.14 -27.94 -11.75
N ALA A 153 -2.80 -26.93 -12.33
CA ALA A 153 -2.09 -25.78 -12.86
C ALA A 153 -2.88 -24.46 -12.79
N VAL A 154 -2.12 -23.41 -12.51
CA VAL A 154 -2.59 -22.02 -12.55
C VAL A 154 -1.69 -21.20 -13.47
N VAL A 155 -2.25 -20.15 -14.05
CA VAL A 155 -1.48 -19.06 -14.66
C VAL A 155 -1.43 -17.92 -13.66
N LEU A 156 -0.22 -17.46 -13.33
CA LEU A 156 0.02 -16.34 -12.42
C LEU A 156 0.57 -15.16 -13.23
N ALA A 157 0.02 -13.97 -12.99
CA ALA A 157 0.70 -12.72 -13.28
C ALA A 157 1.55 -12.37 -12.06
N VAL A 158 2.87 -12.36 -12.22
CA VAL A 158 3.81 -12.16 -11.12
C VAL A 158 4.68 -10.95 -11.35
N SER A 159 4.99 -10.23 -10.27
CA SER A 159 5.85 -9.04 -10.24
C SER A 159 6.87 -9.21 -9.12
N ALA A 160 8.10 -8.73 -9.31
CA ALA A 160 9.10 -8.65 -8.25
C ALA A 160 9.85 -7.32 -8.35
N GLN A 161 10.54 -6.92 -7.28
CA GLN A 161 11.22 -5.62 -7.21
C GLN A 161 12.24 -5.38 -8.35
N ASP A 162 12.85 -6.44 -8.86
CA ASP A 162 13.81 -6.43 -9.97
C ASP A 162 13.25 -7.06 -11.26
N ARG A 163 11.93 -7.23 -11.34
CA ARG A 163 11.26 -7.86 -12.49
C ARG A 163 9.85 -7.30 -12.67
N PRO A 164 9.60 -6.47 -13.70
CA PRO A 164 8.26 -6.03 -14.00
C PRO A 164 7.35 -7.20 -14.37
N SER A 165 6.03 -6.96 -14.30
CA SER A 165 5.04 -8.05 -14.36
C SER A 165 5.19 -8.94 -15.60
N LEU A 166 5.12 -10.25 -15.40
CA LEU A 166 5.12 -11.26 -16.47
C LEU A 166 4.16 -12.42 -16.15
N LEU A 167 3.85 -13.26 -17.14
CA LEU A 167 2.96 -14.41 -16.96
C LEU A 167 3.74 -15.72 -16.84
N VAL A 168 3.44 -16.52 -15.83
CA VAL A 168 3.97 -17.87 -15.64
C VAL A 168 2.84 -18.90 -15.56
N ARG A 169 3.07 -20.11 -16.09
CA ARG A 169 2.31 -21.29 -15.70
C ARG A 169 2.99 -21.90 -14.48
N HIS A 170 2.25 -22.09 -13.41
CA HIS A 170 2.70 -22.74 -12.18
C HIS A 170 1.99 -24.09 -12.03
N THR A 171 2.75 -25.16 -11.78
CA THR A 171 2.23 -26.52 -11.55
C THR A 171 2.13 -26.76 -10.05
N LEU A 172 0.95 -27.12 -9.55
CA LEU A 172 0.64 -27.12 -8.12
C LEU A 172 1.26 -28.32 -7.38
N SER A 173 1.40 -29.45 -8.06
CA SER A 173 1.93 -30.70 -7.50
C SER A 173 3.43 -30.66 -7.20
N ASP A 174 4.22 -29.94 -8.01
CA ASP A 174 5.68 -29.91 -7.92
C ASP A 174 6.29 -28.50 -7.82
N GLY A 175 5.47 -27.45 -7.94
CA GLY A 175 5.89 -26.05 -7.87
C GLY A 175 6.64 -25.54 -9.12
N ASN A 176 6.74 -26.33 -10.20
CA ASN A 176 7.48 -25.95 -11.39
C ASN A 176 6.81 -24.80 -12.15
N GLU A 177 7.63 -23.86 -12.62
CA GLU A 177 7.18 -22.70 -13.38
C GLU A 177 7.75 -22.64 -14.80
N ARG A 178 6.88 -22.22 -15.72
CA ARG A 178 7.26 -21.90 -17.10
C ARG A 178 6.76 -20.51 -17.45
N ILE A 179 7.66 -19.62 -17.86
CA ILE A 179 7.30 -18.31 -18.42
C ILE A 179 6.44 -18.54 -19.67
N LEU A 180 5.26 -17.93 -19.68
CA LEU A 180 4.35 -17.93 -20.83
C LEU A 180 4.52 -16.66 -21.65
N VAL A 181 4.61 -15.51 -20.99
CA VAL A 181 4.72 -14.20 -21.62
C VAL A 181 5.66 -13.35 -20.77
N ASN A 182 6.69 -12.79 -21.40
CA ASN A 182 7.53 -11.74 -20.83
C ASN A 182 7.43 -10.49 -21.72
N PRO A 183 6.63 -9.48 -21.34
CA PRO A 183 6.50 -8.25 -22.12
C PRO A 183 7.75 -7.36 -22.02
N ASN A 184 8.68 -7.65 -21.10
CA ASN A 184 9.83 -6.82 -20.78
C ASN A 184 11.13 -7.30 -21.45
N ALA A 185 11.11 -8.44 -22.15
CA ALA A 185 12.31 -9.09 -22.70
C ALA A 185 13.19 -8.15 -23.54
N ALA A 186 12.60 -7.31 -24.38
CA ALA A 186 13.35 -6.35 -25.22
C ALA A 186 14.07 -5.26 -24.40
N TYR A 187 13.53 -4.88 -23.23
CA TYR A 187 14.20 -3.97 -22.32
C TYR A 187 15.34 -4.67 -21.58
N GLU A 188 15.07 -5.88 -21.07
CA GLU A 188 16.02 -6.74 -20.35
C GLU A 188 17.23 -7.14 -21.21
N ASP A 189 17.08 -7.21 -22.54
CA ASP A 189 18.19 -7.45 -23.47
C ASP A 189 19.27 -6.36 -23.44
N THR A 190 18.94 -5.16 -22.97
CA THR A 190 19.82 -3.97 -23.04
C THR A 190 19.98 -3.20 -21.74
N HIS A 191 19.21 -3.56 -20.70
CA HIS A 191 19.19 -2.89 -19.41
C HIS A 191 19.18 -3.91 -18.28
N GLU A 192 19.77 -3.54 -17.16
CA GLU A 192 19.71 -4.30 -15.91
C GLU A 192 18.86 -3.55 -14.90
N TYR A 193 18.08 -4.28 -14.11
CA TYR A 193 17.36 -3.72 -12.96
C TYR A 193 18.27 -3.67 -11.75
N ALA A 194 18.03 -2.72 -10.84
CA ALA A 194 18.62 -2.78 -9.51
C ALA A 194 18.01 -3.95 -8.73
N HIS A 195 18.84 -4.63 -7.95
CA HIS A 195 18.42 -5.78 -7.14
C HIS A 195 18.29 -5.38 -5.67
N PRO A 196 17.13 -5.61 -5.05
CA PRO A 196 16.88 -5.18 -3.69
C PRO A 196 17.57 -6.06 -2.65
N GLN A 197 17.71 -5.51 -1.45
CA GLN A 197 18.17 -6.20 -0.25
C GLN A 197 17.14 -6.03 0.85
N ARG A 198 16.44 -7.11 1.18
CA ARG A 198 15.49 -7.18 2.30
C ARG A 198 16.25 -7.21 3.63
N PHE A 199 15.75 -6.52 4.65
CA PHE A 199 16.31 -6.55 6.00
C PHE A 199 15.23 -6.31 7.06
N THR A 200 15.41 -6.95 8.22
CA THR A 200 14.57 -6.76 9.40
C THR A 200 15.33 -6.04 10.51
N PHE A 201 14.59 -5.39 11.39
CA PHE A 201 15.13 -4.69 12.56
C PHE A 201 14.07 -4.54 13.65
N GLU A 202 14.51 -4.21 14.86
CA GLU A 202 13.62 -3.99 16.01
C GLU A 202 13.56 -2.49 16.30
N ALA A 203 12.36 -1.94 16.45
CA ALA A 203 12.18 -0.59 16.97
C ALA A 203 12.60 -0.53 18.45
N THR A 204 12.75 0.69 18.96
CA THR A 204 13.14 0.92 20.37
C THR A 204 12.17 0.33 21.39
N ASP A 205 10.93 0.04 21.01
CA ASP A 205 9.88 -0.54 21.84
C ASP A 205 9.68 -2.06 21.62
N GLY A 206 10.55 -2.71 20.81
CA GLY A 206 10.52 -4.15 20.60
C GLY A 206 9.72 -4.60 19.37
N GLN A 207 9.07 -3.69 18.64
CA GLN A 207 8.34 -4.04 17.42
C GLN A 207 9.31 -4.48 16.33
N GLU A 208 9.16 -5.71 15.83
CA GLU A 208 9.88 -6.16 14.64
C GLU A 208 9.32 -5.45 13.42
N LEU A 209 10.24 -4.94 12.60
CA LEU A 209 10.01 -4.14 11.41
C LEU A 209 10.81 -4.68 10.24
N GLU A 210 10.37 -4.30 9.06
CA GLU A 210 10.94 -4.76 7.82
C GLU A 210 11.12 -3.62 6.84
N GLY A 211 12.21 -3.69 6.08
CA GLY A 211 12.41 -2.84 4.92
C GLY A 211 13.27 -3.47 3.83
N TRP A 212 13.45 -2.67 2.79
CA TRP A 212 14.25 -3.00 1.63
C TRP A 212 15.15 -1.82 1.30
N TYR A 213 16.32 -2.17 0.77
CA TYR A 213 17.25 -1.25 0.17
C TYR A 213 17.47 -1.64 -1.29
N LEU A 214 17.16 -0.74 -2.21
CA LEU A 214 17.45 -0.87 -3.63
C LEU A 214 18.71 -0.04 -3.95
N PRO A 215 19.85 -0.69 -4.25
CA PRO A 215 21.11 0.00 -4.49
C PRO A 215 21.06 0.90 -5.73
N ALA A 216 21.77 2.02 -5.64
CA ALA A 216 22.01 2.89 -6.77
C ALA A 216 22.81 2.14 -7.87
N GLN A 217 22.43 2.30 -9.13
CA GLN A 217 23.18 1.74 -10.26
C GLN A 217 24.31 2.69 -10.67
N THR A 218 25.34 2.75 -9.82
CA THR A 218 26.48 3.66 -10.00
C THR A 218 27.77 3.04 -9.48
N THR A 219 28.90 3.54 -9.97
CA THR A 219 30.23 3.17 -9.46
C THR A 219 30.70 4.10 -8.32
N ALA A 220 29.88 5.05 -7.90
CA ALA A 220 30.20 5.95 -6.79
C ALA A 220 30.32 5.16 -5.48
N LYS A 221 31.31 5.51 -4.64
CA LYS A 221 31.53 4.87 -3.33
C LYS A 221 30.50 5.27 -2.26
N GLN A 222 29.88 6.42 -2.44
CA GLN A 222 28.89 7.00 -1.54
C GLN A 222 27.73 7.52 -2.38
N THR A 223 26.53 7.10 -2.04
CA THR A 223 25.32 7.38 -2.82
C THR A 223 24.30 8.10 -1.96
N PRO A 224 23.64 9.16 -2.47
CA PRO A 224 22.57 9.83 -1.76
C PRO A 224 21.46 8.82 -1.42
N VAL A 225 20.83 9.00 -0.26
CA VAL A 225 19.78 8.10 0.24
C VAL A 225 18.43 8.73 -0.04
N LEU A 226 17.54 8.03 -0.72
CA LEU A 226 16.16 8.44 -0.92
C LEU A 226 15.24 7.52 -0.11
N LEU A 227 14.74 8.03 1.01
CA LEU A 227 13.74 7.39 1.84
C LEU A 227 12.36 7.56 1.22
N TYR A 228 11.69 6.45 0.92
CA TYR A 228 10.29 6.42 0.52
C TYR A 228 9.37 5.94 1.63
N VAL A 229 8.25 6.64 1.82
CA VAL A 229 7.16 6.25 2.72
C VAL A 229 5.88 6.01 1.90
N HIS A 230 5.25 4.85 2.07
CA HIS A 230 4.04 4.49 1.31
C HIS A 230 2.81 5.28 1.79
N GLY A 231 1.77 5.30 0.96
CA GLY A 231 0.44 5.77 1.35
C GLY A 231 -0.34 4.69 2.10
N GLY A 232 -1.54 5.01 2.58
CA GLY A 232 -2.31 4.14 3.47
C GLY A 232 -2.84 4.95 4.66
N PRO A 233 -2.52 4.58 5.90
CA PRO A 233 -1.35 3.77 6.31
C PRO A 233 -1.53 2.26 6.14
N HIS A 234 -2.77 1.80 5.97
CA HIS A 234 -3.12 0.40 5.74
C HIS A 234 -2.81 -0.04 4.29
N ALA A 235 -1.54 -0.07 3.96
CA ALA A 235 -0.96 -0.66 2.76
C ALA A 235 0.42 -1.23 3.11
N ASN A 236 1.09 -1.87 2.16
CA ASN A 236 2.46 -2.33 2.37
C ASN A 236 3.30 -2.13 1.10
N TYR A 237 4.54 -1.67 1.26
CA TYR A 237 5.58 -2.03 0.31
C TYR A 237 5.83 -3.53 0.35
N GLY A 238 6.53 -4.03 -0.66
CA GLY A 238 6.75 -5.46 -0.79
C GLY A 238 7.56 -5.83 -2.01
N ASP A 239 7.65 -7.12 -2.25
CA ASP A 239 8.38 -7.75 -3.34
C ASP A 239 7.63 -7.57 -4.68
N THR A 240 7.41 -6.32 -5.09
CA THR A 240 6.81 -5.94 -6.38
C THR A 240 7.59 -4.84 -7.06
N PHE A 241 7.49 -4.77 -8.39
CA PHE A 241 8.18 -3.80 -9.21
C PHE A 241 7.64 -2.39 -8.99
N PHE A 242 8.55 -1.48 -8.64
CA PHE A 242 8.32 -0.03 -8.63
C PHE A 242 9.17 0.64 -9.69
N TYR A 243 8.51 1.16 -10.72
CA TYR A 243 9.15 1.93 -11.78
C TYR A 243 9.85 3.17 -11.21
N GLU A 244 9.19 3.91 -10.33
CA GLU A 244 9.75 5.11 -9.68
C GLU A 244 11.05 4.78 -8.93
N PHE A 245 11.11 3.67 -8.21
CA PHE A 245 12.31 3.28 -7.44
C PHE A 245 13.46 2.88 -8.35
N GLN A 246 13.19 2.11 -9.40
CA GLN A 246 14.19 1.72 -10.40
C GLN A 246 14.74 2.95 -11.15
N VAL A 247 13.89 3.93 -11.47
CA VAL A 247 14.36 5.18 -12.09
C VAL A 247 15.27 5.96 -11.13
N HIS A 248 14.91 6.11 -9.86
CA HIS A 248 15.79 6.79 -8.90
C HIS A 248 17.10 6.03 -8.64
N ALA A 249 17.07 4.70 -8.58
CA ALA A 249 18.27 3.86 -8.51
C ALA A 249 19.18 4.07 -9.74
N SER A 250 18.61 4.10 -10.95
CA SER A 250 19.33 4.39 -12.19
C SER A 250 19.93 5.80 -12.23
N ARG A 251 19.37 6.73 -11.45
CA ARG A 251 19.84 8.12 -11.28
C ARG A 251 20.86 8.27 -10.15
N GLY A 252 21.31 7.18 -9.54
CA GLY A 252 22.39 7.18 -8.56
C GLY A 252 21.92 7.32 -7.11
N TYR A 253 20.62 7.20 -6.83
CA TYR A 253 20.08 7.23 -5.46
C TYR A 253 19.98 5.82 -4.88
N GLY A 254 20.46 5.62 -3.66
CA GLY A 254 20.15 4.43 -2.88
C GLY A 254 18.75 4.57 -2.30
N VAL A 255 17.81 3.72 -2.74
CA VAL A 255 16.39 3.85 -2.37
C VAL A 255 16.09 2.95 -1.18
N VAL A 256 15.55 3.53 -0.12
CA VAL A 256 15.24 2.82 1.13
C VAL A 256 13.76 2.98 1.45
N PHE A 257 13.10 1.89 1.83
CA PHE A 257 11.67 1.89 2.13
C PHE A 257 11.31 0.77 3.12
N PHE A 258 10.23 0.99 3.88
CA PHE A 258 9.85 0.16 5.02
C PHE A 258 8.35 -0.01 5.10
N ASN A 259 7.93 -1.01 5.86
CA ASN A 259 6.57 -1.13 6.36
C ASN A 259 6.60 -0.78 7.85
N PRO A 260 6.23 0.46 8.26
CA PRO A 260 6.04 0.83 9.65
C PRO A 260 4.74 0.25 10.21
N ARG A 261 4.55 0.30 11.53
CA ARG A 261 3.26 -0.10 12.13
C ARG A 261 2.09 0.65 11.50
N GLY A 262 0.98 -0.05 11.31
CA GLY A 262 -0.13 0.37 10.46
C GLY A 262 -0.19 -0.35 9.11
N SER A 263 0.94 -0.88 8.62
CA SER A 263 1.01 -1.56 7.32
C SER A 263 0.23 -2.88 7.27
N THR A 264 -0.28 -3.23 6.08
CA THR A 264 -0.95 -4.52 5.83
C THR A 264 0.05 -5.68 5.72
N SER A 265 -0.43 -6.92 5.71
CA SER A 265 0.36 -8.17 5.62
C SER A 265 1.16 -8.62 6.87
N TYR A 266 1.00 -7.93 8.01
CA TYR A 266 1.66 -8.24 9.30
C TYR A 266 0.67 -8.59 10.43
N GLY A 267 -0.58 -8.89 10.06
CA GLY A 267 -1.67 -9.21 11.00
C GLY A 267 -2.39 -7.99 11.58
N GLN A 268 -3.54 -8.24 12.22
CA GLN A 268 -4.48 -7.20 12.67
C GLN A 268 -3.87 -6.25 13.70
N ALA A 269 -3.17 -6.78 14.71
CA ALA A 269 -2.59 -5.96 15.78
C ALA A 269 -1.55 -4.96 15.24
N TYR A 270 -0.83 -5.35 14.18
CA TYR A 270 0.13 -4.47 13.52
C TYR A 270 -0.56 -3.34 12.75
N GLN A 271 -1.68 -3.63 12.08
CA GLN A 271 -2.50 -2.64 11.38
C GLN A 271 -3.14 -1.65 12.36
N ASP A 272 -3.72 -2.14 13.46
CA ASP A 272 -4.42 -1.31 14.45
C ASP A 272 -3.47 -0.34 15.19
N ALA A 273 -2.18 -0.68 15.29
CA ALA A 273 -1.21 0.04 16.13
C ALA A 273 -0.98 1.51 15.71
N VAL A 274 -1.41 1.91 14.51
CA VAL A 274 -1.31 3.30 14.04
C VAL A 274 -2.57 4.13 14.34
N ILE A 275 -3.73 3.47 14.53
CA ILE A 275 -5.02 4.15 14.71
C ILE A 275 -4.96 5.01 15.98
N GLY A 276 -5.26 6.30 15.85
CA GLY A 276 -5.16 7.27 16.92
C GLY A 276 -3.74 7.74 17.26
N HIS A 277 -2.71 7.26 16.56
CA HIS A 277 -1.29 7.47 16.90
C HIS A 277 -0.44 7.96 15.71
N TYR A 278 -1.07 8.61 14.73
CA TYR A 278 -0.39 9.15 13.54
C TYR A 278 0.70 10.16 13.92
N GLY A 279 1.91 9.97 13.39
CA GLY A 279 3.08 10.82 13.65
C GLY A 279 3.78 10.51 14.99
N GLU A 280 3.35 9.50 15.72
CA GLU A 280 3.97 9.06 16.96
C GLU A 280 4.93 7.89 16.72
N HIS A 281 4.41 6.66 16.79
CA HIS A 281 5.23 5.45 16.73
C HIS A 281 5.59 5.06 15.29
N ASP A 282 4.66 5.22 14.37
CA ASP A 282 4.87 5.16 12.92
C ASP A 282 6.01 6.06 12.44
N TYR A 283 6.09 7.30 12.93
CA TYR A 283 7.21 8.22 12.62
C TYR A 283 8.54 7.70 13.16
N ARG A 284 8.54 7.16 14.39
CA ARG A 284 9.75 6.57 15.00
C ARG A 284 10.22 5.35 14.20
N ASP A 285 9.30 4.48 13.78
CA ASP A 285 9.60 3.32 12.95
C ASP A 285 10.31 3.74 11.65
N VAL A 286 9.80 4.77 10.97
CA VAL A 286 10.41 5.29 9.72
C VAL A 286 11.81 5.89 9.98
N MET A 287 11.98 6.70 11.02
CA MET A 287 13.29 7.32 11.32
C MET A 287 14.33 6.28 11.78
N SER A 288 13.93 5.36 12.67
CA SER A 288 14.80 4.29 13.14
C SER A 288 15.16 3.30 12.03
N GLY A 289 14.22 2.99 11.13
CA GLY A 289 14.49 2.20 9.94
C GLY A 289 15.58 2.83 9.07
N LEU A 290 15.50 4.15 8.84
CA LEU A 290 16.53 4.87 8.08
C LEU A 290 17.90 4.81 8.78
N ASP A 291 17.95 4.97 10.10
CA ASP A 291 19.20 4.83 10.87
C ASP A 291 19.81 3.43 10.75
N VAL A 292 18.98 2.39 10.81
CA VAL A 292 19.41 1.01 10.62
C VAL A 292 19.93 0.78 9.21
N ALA A 293 19.24 1.30 8.19
CA ALA A 293 19.67 1.20 6.79
C ALA A 293 21.05 1.85 6.59
N LEU A 294 21.24 3.07 7.09
CA LEU A 294 22.53 3.78 7.04
C LEU A 294 23.65 3.01 7.74
N ALA A 295 23.37 2.37 8.87
CA ALA A 295 24.35 1.56 9.59
C ALA A 295 24.67 0.24 8.85
N LYS A 296 23.69 -0.35 8.17
CA LYS A 296 23.80 -1.65 7.50
C LYS A 296 24.47 -1.54 6.13
N PHE A 297 24.23 -0.46 5.40
CA PHE A 297 24.70 -0.24 4.03
C PHE A 297 25.65 0.97 3.98
N PRO A 298 26.95 0.78 4.21
CA PRO A 298 27.91 1.88 4.39
C PRO A 298 28.16 2.72 3.13
N GLU A 299 27.68 2.29 1.96
CA GLU A 299 27.64 3.10 0.74
C GLU A 299 26.58 4.20 0.78
N LEU A 300 25.59 4.10 1.66
CA LEU A 300 24.57 5.13 1.84
C LEU A 300 25.17 6.34 2.56
N ASP A 301 25.05 7.51 1.92
CA ASP A 301 25.63 8.75 2.40
C ASP A 301 24.72 9.43 3.43
N ALA A 302 25.12 9.36 4.71
CA ALA A 302 24.38 9.95 5.82
C ALA A 302 24.26 11.48 5.76
N ASP A 303 25.06 12.19 4.95
CA ASP A 303 24.96 13.65 4.81
C ASP A 303 24.07 14.08 3.63
N ARG A 304 23.63 13.10 2.80
CA ARG A 304 22.80 13.32 1.61
C ARG A 304 21.53 12.47 1.65
N GLN A 305 20.70 12.74 2.65
CA GLN A 305 19.43 12.06 2.87
C GLN A 305 18.26 12.87 2.28
N TYR A 306 17.35 12.20 1.60
CA TYR A 306 16.13 12.76 1.02
C TYR A 306 14.93 11.94 1.48
N ILE A 307 13.76 12.57 1.56
CA ILE A 307 12.51 11.89 1.90
C ILE A 307 11.43 12.22 0.88
N ALA A 308 10.68 11.19 0.47
CA ALA A 308 9.52 11.32 -0.37
C ALA A 308 8.40 10.38 0.04
N GLY A 309 7.17 10.80 -0.21
CA GLY A 309 6.00 9.99 0.06
C GLY A 309 4.74 10.60 -0.49
N GLY A 310 3.73 9.76 -0.69
CA GLY A 310 2.44 10.18 -1.23
C GLY A 310 1.28 9.84 -0.31
N SER A 311 0.24 10.68 -0.26
CA SER A 311 -0.94 10.46 0.59
C SER A 311 -0.55 10.46 2.06
N TYR A 312 -0.84 9.40 2.83
CA TYR A 312 -0.28 9.22 4.17
C TYR A 312 1.26 9.32 4.20
N GLY A 313 1.99 8.76 3.22
CA GLY A 313 3.44 8.97 3.11
C GLY A 313 3.82 10.43 2.85
N GLY A 314 2.92 11.21 2.23
CA GLY A 314 3.05 12.64 2.06
C GLY A 314 2.79 13.41 3.37
N PHE A 315 1.89 12.92 4.23
CA PHE A 315 1.74 13.34 5.63
C PHE A 315 3.02 13.04 6.42
N MET A 316 3.54 11.83 6.34
CA MET A 316 4.77 11.46 7.05
C MET A 316 5.97 12.27 6.56
N THR A 317 6.03 12.61 5.27
CA THR A 317 7.07 13.48 4.70
C THR A 317 6.99 14.89 5.29
N THR A 318 5.80 15.52 5.32
CA THR A 318 5.63 16.87 5.87
C THR A 318 5.78 16.88 7.40
N TRP A 319 5.35 15.82 8.08
CA TRP A 319 5.58 15.59 9.50
C TRP A 319 7.07 15.51 9.82
N ALA A 320 7.81 14.66 9.12
CA ALA A 320 9.24 14.45 9.36
C ALA A 320 10.04 15.76 9.24
N VAL A 321 9.83 16.55 8.19
CA VAL A 321 10.57 17.83 8.03
C VAL A 321 10.22 18.90 9.07
N GLY A 322 9.09 18.76 9.76
CA GLY A 322 8.72 19.60 10.92
C GLY A 322 9.35 19.14 12.24
N HIS A 323 9.89 17.91 12.29
CA HIS A 323 10.38 17.25 13.50
C HIS A 323 11.86 16.83 13.44
N THR A 324 12.51 16.94 12.28
CA THR A 324 13.95 16.70 12.11
C THR A 324 14.55 17.57 11.01
N LYS A 325 15.87 17.74 11.04
CA LYS A 325 16.65 18.54 10.08
C LYS A 325 17.64 17.72 9.26
N ARG A 326 17.56 16.39 9.31
CA ARG A 326 18.53 15.47 8.70
C ARG A 326 18.43 15.38 7.16
N PHE A 327 17.36 15.90 6.56
CA PHE A 327 17.12 15.77 5.13
C PHE A 327 17.66 16.99 4.36
N ALA A 328 18.35 16.73 3.25
CA ALA A 328 18.83 17.72 2.31
C ALA A 328 17.69 18.37 1.51
N ALA A 329 16.70 17.56 1.13
CA ALA A 329 15.44 18.01 0.56
C ALA A 329 14.32 16.97 0.75
N ALA A 330 13.08 17.42 0.61
CA ALA A 330 11.89 16.58 0.68
C ALA A 330 10.97 16.79 -0.54
N VAL A 331 10.27 15.73 -0.94
CA VAL A 331 9.17 15.79 -1.91
C VAL A 331 7.93 15.18 -1.29
N ALA A 332 6.94 16.01 -0.96
CA ALA A 332 5.66 15.53 -0.47
C ALA A 332 4.63 15.53 -1.61
N GLN A 333 3.97 14.39 -1.83
CA GLN A 333 3.02 14.21 -2.93
C GLN A 333 1.61 14.03 -2.37
N ARG A 334 0.60 14.68 -2.95
CA ARG A 334 -0.83 14.50 -2.59
C ARG A 334 -1.05 14.40 -1.07
N SER A 335 -0.34 15.23 -0.31
CA SER A 335 -0.15 15.07 1.13
C SER A 335 -1.38 15.46 1.93
N VAL A 336 -1.51 14.90 3.12
CA VAL A 336 -2.31 15.49 4.21
C VAL A 336 -1.40 16.35 5.09
N THR A 337 -1.85 17.54 5.45
CA THR A 337 -1.08 18.50 6.25
C THR A 337 -1.92 19.14 7.35
N ASN A 338 -3.25 19.11 7.24
CA ASN A 338 -4.18 19.66 8.19
C ASN A 338 -5.43 18.77 8.31
N TRP A 339 -5.52 18.01 9.40
CA TRP A 339 -6.64 17.09 9.65
C TRP A 339 -7.97 17.81 9.83
N ILE A 340 -7.96 19.07 10.30
CA ILE A 340 -9.19 19.86 10.45
C ILE A 340 -9.78 20.18 9.08
N SER A 341 -8.98 20.70 8.15
CA SER A 341 -9.49 21.01 6.81
C SER A 341 -9.74 19.76 5.98
N LEU A 342 -8.97 18.67 6.19
CA LEU A 342 -9.21 17.38 5.52
C LEU A 342 -10.61 16.84 5.84
N PHE A 343 -11.01 16.87 7.11
CA PHE A 343 -12.34 16.40 7.56
C PHE A 343 -13.48 16.99 6.71
N GLY A 344 -13.40 18.30 6.40
CA GLY A 344 -14.46 19.02 5.68
C GLY A 344 -14.29 19.10 4.16
N THR A 345 -13.19 18.60 3.60
CA THR A 345 -12.87 18.78 2.17
C THR A 345 -12.63 17.47 1.43
N SER A 346 -12.19 16.42 2.12
CA SER A 346 -11.94 15.10 1.53
C SER A 346 -13.24 14.37 1.22
N ASP A 347 -13.26 13.57 0.15
CA ASP A 347 -14.36 12.67 -0.22
C ASP A 347 -14.67 11.62 0.85
N ILE A 348 -13.74 11.38 1.78
CA ILE A 348 -13.86 10.40 2.86
C ILE A 348 -13.75 11.01 4.26
N GLY A 349 -13.57 12.33 4.37
CA GLY A 349 -13.17 12.99 5.62
C GLY A 349 -14.13 12.80 6.80
N PHE A 350 -15.43 12.62 6.52
CA PHE A 350 -16.46 12.49 7.55
C PHE A 350 -16.45 11.15 8.30
N TYR A 351 -15.84 10.11 7.75
CA TYR A 351 -15.67 8.81 8.42
C TYR A 351 -14.20 8.47 8.63
N PHE A 352 -13.34 8.77 7.66
CA PHE A 352 -11.91 8.46 7.73
C PHE A 352 -11.24 9.15 8.92
N ASN A 353 -11.44 10.46 9.10
CA ASN A 353 -10.76 11.17 10.16
C ASN A 353 -11.18 10.69 11.56
N PRO A 354 -12.49 10.54 11.89
CA PRO A 354 -12.89 9.99 13.19
C PRO A 354 -12.34 8.59 13.46
N ASP A 355 -12.39 7.71 12.48
CA ASP A 355 -11.95 6.32 12.62
C ASP A 355 -10.42 6.25 12.83
N GLU A 356 -9.66 6.91 11.97
CA GLU A 356 -8.18 6.82 11.93
C GLU A 356 -7.50 7.63 13.02
N LEU A 357 -8.11 8.76 13.43
CA LEU A 357 -7.62 9.54 14.56
C LEU A 357 -8.22 9.08 15.89
N ALA A 358 -9.12 8.09 15.89
CA ALA A 358 -9.82 7.60 17.07
C ALA A 358 -10.44 8.72 17.92
N GLY A 359 -11.04 9.71 17.26
CA GLY A 359 -11.61 10.90 17.91
C GLY A 359 -12.34 11.81 16.95
N ASP A 360 -13.41 12.48 17.40
CA ASP A 360 -14.23 13.35 16.57
C ASP A 360 -13.83 14.84 16.70
N LEU A 361 -13.83 15.56 15.57
CA LEU A 361 -13.48 16.98 15.52
C LEU A 361 -14.39 17.85 16.42
N PHE A 362 -15.65 17.45 16.59
CA PHE A 362 -16.67 18.20 17.31
C PHE A 362 -16.79 17.83 18.80
N ASP A 363 -16.06 16.82 19.25
CA ASP A 363 -15.96 16.50 20.68
C ASP A 363 -15.20 17.58 21.46
N GLU A 364 -15.35 17.60 22.78
CA GLU A 364 -14.60 18.51 23.65
C GLU A 364 -13.10 18.26 23.51
N GLY A 365 -12.37 19.21 22.92
CA GLY A 365 -10.93 19.10 22.66
C GLY A 365 -10.58 18.58 21.26
N GLY A 366 -11.53 18.08 20.47
CA GLY A 366 -11.29 17.46 19.15
C GLY A 366 -10.52 18.34 18.17
N VAL A 367 -10.87 19.62 18.07
CA VAL A 367 -10.12 20.61 17.26
C VAL A 367 -8.64 20.69 17.66
N SER A 368 -8.35 20.65 18.97
CA SER A 368 -6.98 20.71 19.48
C SER A 368 -6.21 19.43 19.15
N GLU A 369 -6.84 18.26 19.27
CA GLU A 369 -6.24 16.97 18.95
C GLU A 369 -5.92 16.86 17.45
N TYR A 370 -6.88 17.21 16.59
CA TYR A 370 -6.68 17.22 15.14
C TYR A 370 -5.57 18.20 14.73
N TRP A 371 -5.52 19.37 15.36
CA TRP A 371 -4.46 20.35 15.11
C TRP A 371 -3.08 19.84 15.53
N GLN A 372 -2.95 19.24 16.73
CA GLN A 372 -1.68 18.71 17.23
C GLN A 372 -1.15 17.55 16.38
N ARG A 373 -2.01 16.79 15.70
CA ARG A 373 -1.58 15.74 14.77
C ARG A 373 -1.34 16.25 13.35
N SER A 374 -1.56 17.54 13.08
CA SER A 374 -1.42 18.13 11.75
C SER A 374 0.01 18.63 11.49
N PRO A 375 0.69 18.22 10.39
CA PRO A 375 2.01 18.74 10.03
C PRO A 375 2.06 20.28 9.97
N LEU A 376 0.96 20.93 9.55
CA LEU A 376 0.86 22.38 9.48
C LEU A 376 1.09 23.09 10.82
N ALA A 377 0.77 22.44 11.95
CA ALA A 377 1.00 22.99 13.29
C ALA A 377 2.50 23.14 13.63
N TYR A 378 3.36 22.48 12.86
CA TYR A 378 4.82 22.45 13.03
C TYR A 378 5.57 23.09 11.86
N ALA A 379 4.86 23.74 10.93
CA ALA A 379 5.46 24.32 9.72
C ALA A 379 6.56 25.36 10.02
N GLN A 380 6.50 26.04 11.16
CA GLN A 380 7.52 26.99 11.64
C GLN A 380 8.86 26.33 11.98
N ASN A 381 8.89 25.02 12.21
CA ASN A 381 10.12 24.28 12.52
C ASN A 381 10.84 23.79 11.26
N VAL A 382 10.16 23.82 10.11
CA VAL A 382 10.69 23.31 8.85
C VAL A 382 11.88 24.16 8.42
N THR A 383 13.02 23.52 8.20
CA THR A 383 14.21 24.12 7.58
C THR A 383 14.61 23.42 6.28
N THR A 384 14.14 22.19 6.07
CA THR A 384 14.40 21.38 4.89
C THR A 384 13.73 21.96 3.64
N PRO A 385 14.46 22.18 2.54
CA PRO A 385 13.87 22.51 1.25
C PRO A 385 12.81 21.48 0.82
N ILE A 386 11.62 21.94 0.43
CA ILE A 386 10.49 21.04 0.15
C ILE A 386 9.74 21.37 -1.15
N ARG A 387 9.57 20.36 -2.01
CA ARG A 387 8.68 20.43 -3.18
C ARG A 387 7.38 19.70 -2.89
N LEU A 388 6.26 20.35 -3.20
CA LEU A 388 4.92 19.82 -3.05
C LEU A 388 4.34 19.46 -4.42
N LEU A 389 3.94 18.21 -4.61
CA LEU A 389 3.41 17.69 -5.87
C LEU A 389 1.93 17.34 -5.70
N HIS A 390 1.03 18.00 -6.42
CA HIS A 390 -0.41 17.84 -6.17
C HIS A 390 -1.27 17.88 -7.44
N GLY A 391 -2.24 16.97 -7.55
CA GLY A 391 -3.21 16.96 -8.64
C GLY A 391 -4.35 17.94 -8.41
N GLU A 392 -4.76 18.70 -9.42
CA GLU A 392 -5.82 19.71 -9.28
C GLU A 392 -7.21 19.14 -8.99
N TRP A 393 -7.44 17.86 -9.28
CA TRP A 393 -8.72 17.16 -9.07
C TRP A 393 -8.63 16.09 -7.97
N ASP A 394 -7.61 16.17 -7.12
CA ASP A 394 -7.52 15.27 -5.97
C ASP A 394 -8.66 15.58 -4.99
N MET A 395 -9.60 14.65 -4.85
CA MET A 395 -10.68 14.74 -3.86
C MET A 395 -10.36 13.93 -2.59
N ARG A 396 -9.36 13.05 -2.64
CA ARG A 396 -8.96 12.21 -1.51
C ARG A 396 -8.14 12.99 -0.51
N CYS A 397 -7.10 13.66 -1.00
CA CYS A 397 -6.37 14.67 -0.26
C CYS A 397 -6.52 15.96 -1.06
N PRO A 398 -7.48 16.84 -0.74
CA PRO A 398 -7.71 18.05 -1.52
C PRO A 398 -6.47 18.94 -1.62
N ILE A 399 -6.32 19.62 -2.76
CA ILE A 399 -5.14 20.43 -3.06
C ILE A 399 -4.85 21.53 -2.03
N SER A 400 -5.89 21.98 -1.30
CA SER A 400 -5.75 22.92 -0.19
C SER A 400 -4.75 22.45 0.87
N GLN A 401 -4.59 21.13 1.08
CA GLN A 401 -3.59 20.58 1.99
C GLN A 401 -2.17 21.07 1.61
N SER A 402 -1.78 20.88 0.35
CA SER A 402 -0.48 21.37 -0.10
C SER A 402 -0.39 22.90 -0.20
N GLU A 403 -1.48 23.59 -0.54
CA GLU A 403 -1.50 25.07 -0.58
C GLU A 403 -1.27 25.69 0.81
N GLU A 404 -1.93 25.15 1.84
CA GLU A 404 -1.78 25.58 3.24
C GLU A 404 -0.34 25.41 3.72
N PHE A 405 0.24 24.22 3.52
CA PHE A 405 1.60 23.92 3.96
C PHE A 405 2.65 24.71 3.17
N PHE A 406 2.52 24.79 1.83
CA PHE A 406 3.38 25.62 0.97
C PHE A 406 3.47 27.05 1.48
N THR A 407 2.31 27.67 1.75
CA THR A 407 2.22 29.05 2.19
C THR A 407 2.88 29.24 3.55
N ALA A 408 2.65 28.30 4.49
CA ALA A 408 3.22 28.35 5.82
C ALA A 408 4.76 28.24 5.79
N VAL A 409 5.32 27.25 5.10
CA VAL A 409 6.79 27.09 5.05
C VAL A 409 7.46 28.23 4.28
N LYS A 410 6.84 28.74 3.20
CA LYS A 410 7.35 29.91 2.48
C LYS A 410 7.38 31.17 3.34
N ARG A 411 6.37 31.36 4.19
CA ARG A 411 6.35 32.48 5.15
C ARG A 411 7.56 32.45 6.10
N HIS A 412 8.09 31.26 6.40
CA HIS A 412 9.27 31.08 7.25
C HIS A 412 10.60 31.12 6.48
N GLY A 413 10.58 31.47 5.18
CA GLY A 413 11.78 31.64 4.37
C GLY A 413 12.39 30.34 3.85
N VAL A 414 11.69 29.21 3.99
CA VAL A 414 12.13 27.91 3.46
C VAL A 414 12.11 27.92 1.94
N ASP A 415 13.10 27.29 1.34
CA ASP A 415 13.09 27.03 -0.10
C ASP A 415 12.06 25.94 -0.42
N ALA A 416 10.85 26.38 -0.77
CA ALA A 416 9.78 25.49 -1.20
C ALA A 416 9.27 25.80 -2.60
N ASP A 417 8.68 24.81 -3.27
CA ASP A 417 7.81 25.06 -4.41
C ASP A 417 6.63 24.10 -4.41
N MET A 418 5.66 24.39 -5.29
CA MET A 418 4.48 23.57 -5.47
C MET A 418 4.20 23.41 -6.96
N ILE A 419 4.16 22.16 -7.42
CA ILE A 419 3.76 21.79 -8.78
C ILE A 419 2.34 21.28 -8.73
N ARG A 420 1.48 21.94 -9.51
CA ARG A 420 0.07 21.56 -9.71
C ARG A 420 -0.04 20.78 -11.00
N TYR A 421 -0.42 19.51 -10.92
CA TYR A 421 -0.67 18.70 -12.10
C TYR A 421 -2.10 18.89 -12.57
N PRO A 422 -2.32 19.41 -13.79
CA PRO A 422 -3.67 19.59 -14.31
C PRO A 422 -4.33 18.24 -14.57
N GLN A 423 -5.67 18.21 -14.49
CA GLN A 423 -6.49 17.03 -14.83
C GLN A 423 -6.10 15.75 -14.07
N SER A 424 -5.56 15.92 -12.87
CA SER A 424 -4.88 14.86 -12.13
C SER A 424 -5.60 14.63 -10.79
N PHE A 425 -6.01 13.39 -10.55
CA PHE A 425 -6.65 12.92 -9.32
C PHE A 425 -5.61 12.27 -8.38
N HIS A 426 -6.02 11.72 -7.25
CA HIS A 426 -5.12 11.12 -6.25
C HIS A 426 -4.13 10.08 -6.81
N GLY A 427 -4.51 9.34 -7.85
CA GLY A 427 -3.73 8.26 -8.44
C GLY A 427 -2.76 8.66 -9.54
N VAL A 428 -2.32 9.92 -9.65
CA VAL A 428 -1.42 10.39 -10.73
C VAL A 428 -0.25 9.45 -10.95
N SER A 429 0.38 8.99 -9.87
CA SER A 429 1.59 8.14 -9.91
C SER A 429 1.37 6.78 -10.55
N ARG A 430 0.15 6.23 -10.46
CA ARG A 430 -0.19 4.87 -10.87
C ARG A 430 -0.97 4.84 -12.18
N ASN A 431 -2.03 5.63 -12.26
CA ASN A 431 -3.02 5.59 -13.35
C ASN A 431 -3.26 6.96 -13.99
N GLY A 432 -2.37 7.93 -13.74
CA GLY A 432 -2.43 9.26 -14.36
C GLY A 432 -2.01 9.26 -15.83
N LEU A 433 -2.13 10.42 -16.49
CA LEU A 433 -1.67 10.61 -17.86
C LEU A 433 -0.18 10.22 -17.97
N PRO A 434 0.21 9.37 -18.94
CA PRO A 434 1.59 8.88 -19.04
C PRO A 434 2.65 9.99 -19.06
N SER A 435 2.39 11.10 -19.75
CA SER A 435 3.30 12.26 -19.78
C SER A 435 3.50 12.89 -18.41
N LEU A 436 2.44 13.03 -17.61
CA LEU A 436 2.52 13.58 -16.26
C LEU A 436 3.17 12.61 -15.28
N ARG A 437 3.04 11.29 -15.49
CA ARG A 437 3.74 10.28 -14.70
C ARG A 437 5.26 10.40 -14.84
N VAL A 438 5.73 10.55 -16.08
CA VAL A 438 7.16 10.76 -16.38
C VAL A 438 7.62 12.11 -15.83
N GLN A 439 6.92 13.19 -16.15
CA GLN A 439 7.25 14.54 -15.69
C GLN A 439 7.36 14.61 -14.17
N ARG A 440 6.46 13.94 -13.44
CA ARG A 440 6.50 13.90 -11.98
C ARG A 440 7.81 13.34 -11.44
N ILE A 441 8.31 12.24 -12.00
CA ILE A 441 9.57 11.64 -11.56
C ILE A 441 10.75 12.57 -11.90
N ASP A 442 10.70 13.24 -13.06
CA ASP A 442 11.69 14.25 -13.45
C ASP A 442 11.69 15.46 -12.51
N ASP A 443 10.51 15.94 -12.12
CA ASP A 443 10.36 17.02 -11.15
C ASP A 443 10.93 16.62 -9.78
N MET A 444 10.75 15.37 -9.35
CA MET A 444 11.33 14.87 -8.11
C MET A 444 12.85 14.87 -8.16
N THR A 445 13.43 14.25 -9.18
CA THR A 445 14.88 14.19 -9.37
C THR A 445 15.48 15.60 -9.47
N ALA A 446 14.87 16.49 -10.25
CA ALA A 446 15.38 17.85 -10.39
C ALA A 446 15.41 18.61 -9.05
N TRP A 447 14.47 18.33 -8.14
CA TRP A 447 14.47 18.94 -6.81
C TRP A 447 15.59 18.42 -5.92
N PHE A 448 15.83 17.11 -5.93
CA PHE A 448 16.92 16.49 -5.18
C PHE A 448 18.29 16.93 -5.71
N ASP A 449 18.48 16.95 -7.03
CA ASP A 449 19.73 17.39 -7.67
C ASP A 449 20.06 18.86 -7.36
N ALA A 450 19.04 19.72 -7.22
CA ALA A 450 19.19 21.13 -6.82
C ALA A 450 19.60 21.30 -5.35
N HIS A 451 19.49 20.26 -4.53
CA HIS A 451 19.71 20.28 -3.08
C HIS A 451 20.65 19.15 -2.64
N PRO A 452 21.92 19.15 -3.08
CA PRO A 452 22.81 18.01 -2.97
C PRO A 452 23.21 17.63 -1.53
N SER A 453 22.95 18.47 -0.53
CA SER A 453 23.31 18.26 0.88
C SER A 453 22.42 19.05 1.83
N VAL A 454 22.42 18.68 3.11
CA VAL A 454 21.79 19.45 4.19
C VAL A 454 22.37 20.87 4.21
N LYS A 455 21.50 21.90 4.23
CA LYS A 455 21.91 23.30 4.41
C LYS A 455 22.14 23.57 5.90
N GLU A 456 23.32 24.09 6.26
CA GLU A 456 23.68 24.50 7.63
C GLU A 456 22.79 25.61 8.20
#